data_AF-A0A0C9TGP3-F1
#
_entry.id   AF-A0A0C9TGP3-F1
#
_cell.length_a   1.000
_cell.length_b   1.000
_cell.length_c   1.000
_cell.angle_alpha   90.00
_cell.angle_beta   90.00
_cell.angle_gamma   90.00
#
_symmetry.space_group_name_H-M   'P 1'
#
loop_
_entity.id
_entity.type
_entity.pdbx_description
1 polymer ?
#
loop_
_entity_poly.entity_id
_entity_poly.type
_entity_poly.pdbx_seq_one_letter_code
_entity_poly.pdbx_strand_id
1 'polypeptide(L)'
;MSKLKVTVTESPKPLLPPEVIRLRFGTTFTDHMAVATYDFPTGWSNPEIKPYAPLTLDPSLSCLQISSNVFEGMKAYLGPDGKARLFRPELNMRRLERSAARLALPPVDGDGTLELIKRLVETEKRWIPTLQGYSLYLRPTIIGTQPGLGLLPSEHAMLYIIASPCGPYFPQGLRPISLLAVSETVRAWPVGTGGNKICGNYSPGLVPQRAAAKQGYDQVLWLFGEEKRVTEAGAMHFCVVVTRDDGNGCDFITAPLDGMIIPGVTRASCLALVSDPAFNEAAGLNLHPVERTYTIQDLIQWSSQGKLVEAFCIGTAAILASVNKIGYAGKDIRVQEYEVGMGPVGMALQEKILAIQEGREEYEGWSRAAAKQGYDQVLWLFGEEKRVTEAGAMHFCVVVTRDDGNGCDFITAPLDGMIIPGVTRASCLALVSDPAFNEAAGLNLHPVERTYTIQDLIQWSSQGKLVEAFCIGTAAILASVNKIGYAGKDIRVQEYEVGMGPVGMALQEKILAIQEGREEYEGWSVFCERPNEYQMFKF
;
A
#
# COMPACT_ATOMS: atom_id res chain seq x y z
N MET A 1 4.75 3.02 -19.95
CA MET A 1 5.52 1.91 -19.37
C MET A 1 5.70 2.07 -17.87
N SER A 2 5.05 1.20 -17.08
CA SER A 2 5.52 0.94 -15.72
C SER A 2 7.01 0.58 -15.80
N LYS A 3 7.90 1.39 -15.23
CA LYS A 3 9.35 1.17 -15.28
C LYS A 3 9.84 0.02 -14.39
N LEU A 4 8.91 -0.75 -13.80
CA LEU A 4 9.21 -1.92 -12.98
C LEU A 4 9.93 -2.99 -13.79
N LYS A 5 11.11 -3.39 -13.31
CA LYS A 5 11.84 -4.55 -13.83
C LYS A 5 11.55 -5.76 -12.94
N VAL A 6 11.17 -6.88 -13.53
CA VAL A 6 10.95 -8.15 -12.81
C VAL A 6 11.99 -9.17 -13.27
N THR A 7 12.76 -9.70 -12.35
CA THR A 7 13.74 -10.76 -12.56
C THR A 7 13.35 -11.94 -11.68
N VAL A 8 12.77 -12.97 -12.31
CA VAL A 8 12.31 -14.17 -11.61
C VAL A 8 13.49 -15.10 -11.37
N THR A 9 13.56 -15.73 -10.20
CA THR A 9 14.58 -16.72 -9.86
C THR A 9 14.46 -17.97 -10.73
N GLU A 10 15.61 -18.50 -11.18
CA GLU A 10 15.68 -19.78 -11.88
C GLU A 10 15.74 -20.97 -10.91
N SER A 11 15.92 -20.70 -9.61
CA SER A 11 16.05 -21.72 -8.56
C SER A 11 15.09 -21.40 -7.39
N PRO A 12 13.77 -21.60 -7.57
CA PRO A 12 12.79 -21.33 -6.52
C PRO A 12 13.00 -22.25 -5.32
N LYS A 13 12.88 -21.72 -4.11
CA LYS A 13 13.03 -22.52 -2.89
C LYS A 13 11.87 -23.52 -2.77
N PRO A 14 12.09 -24.68 -2.12
CA PRO A 14 11.01 -25.60 -1.82
C PRO A 14 9.97 -24.92 -0.94
N LEU A 15 8.69 -25.11 -1.27
CA LEU A 15 7.60 -24.66 -0.40
C LEU A 15 7.61 -25.49 0.88
N LEU A 16 7.31 -24.84 1.99
CA LEU A 16 7.13 -25.53 3.27
C LEU A 16 5.80 -26.30 3.22
N PRO A 17 5.73 -27.55 3.74
CA PRO A 17 4.48 -28.30 3.74
C PRO A 17 3.38 -27.52 4.48
N PRO A 18 2.13 -27.52 3.99
CA PRO A 18 1.01 -26.79 4.59
C PRO A 18 0.76 -27.14 6.06
N GLU A 19 1.17 -28.34 6.45
CA GLU A 19 0.88 -29.00 7.74
C GLU A 19 1.90 -28.63 8.83
N VAL A 20 2.94 -27.86 8.51
CA VAL A 20 3.94 -27.48 9.49
C VAL A 20 3.38 -26.37 10.39
N ILE A 21 2.88 -26.77 11.56
CA ILE A 21 2.58 -26.00 12.78
C ILE A 21 3.78 -25.14 13.28
N ARG A 22 4.84 -24.97 12.47
CA ARG A 22 6.09 -24.28 12.78
C ARG A 22 6.44 -23.14 11.80
N LEU A 23 5.48 -22.57 11.07
CA LEU A 23 5.70 -21.28 10.40
C LEU A 23 5.86 -20.17 11.45
N ARG A 24 7.09 -20.04 11.96
CA ARG A 24 7.47 -18.98 12.89
C ARG A 24 7.52 -17.66 12.13
N PHE A 25 6.79 -16.68 12.65
CA PHE A 25 6.72 -15.33 12.09
C PHE A 25 8.11 -14.76 11.77
N GLY A 26 8.33 -14.36 10.51
CA GLY A 26 9.54 -13.65 10.09
C GLY A 26 10.83 -14.49 10.04
N THR A 27 10.73 -15.82 9.96
CA THR A 27 11.91 -16.72 9.92
C THR A 27 12.20 -17.31 8.54
N THR A 28 11.16 -17.47 7.71
CA THR A 28 11.28 -17.94 6.33
C THR A 28 10.91 -16.80 5.40
N PHE A 29 11.67 -16.59 4.33
CA PHE A 29 11.43 -15.53 3.35
C PHE A 29 11.26 -16.12 1.95
N THR A 30 10.41 -15.47 1.16
CA THR A 30 10.04 -15.86 -0.20
C THR A 30 11.17 -15.78 -1.22
N ASP A 31 10.89 -16.08 -2.49
CA ASP A 31 11.90 -16.22 -3.53
C ASP A 31 12.48 -14.87 -4.00
N HIS A 32 11.69 -13.80 -3.93
CA HIS A 32 12.02 -12.47 -4.42
C HIS A 32 11.79 -11.40 -3.34
N MET A 33 12.36 -10.22 -3.60
CA MET A 33 12.10 -8.98 -2.89
C MET A 33 11.94 -7.85 -3.90
N ALA A 34 11.21 -6.80 -3.52
CA ALA A 34 11.15 -5.56 -4.30
C ALA A 34 12.15 -4.53 -3.73
N VAL A 35 12.81 -3.75 -4.59
CA VAL A 35 13.78 -2.72 -4.20
C VAL A 35 13.65 -1.50 -5.11
N ALA A 36 13.76 -0.31 -4.54
CA ALA A 36 14.00 0.95 -5.25
C ALA A 36 14.97 1.81 -4.45
N THR A 37 15.87 2.53 -5.11
CA THR A 37 16.77 3.50 -4.46
C THR A 37 16.28 4.92 -4.72
N TYR A 38 16.69 5.84 -3.89
CA TYR A 38 16.45 7.27 -4.05
C TYR A 38 17.78 8.00 -3.99
N ASP A 39 18.00 8.91 -4.93
CA ASP A 39 19.17 9.77 -4.98
C ASP A 39 18.73 11.21 -5.31
N PHE A 40 19.06 12.17 -4.47
CA PHE A 40 18.83 13.58 -4.78
C PHE A 40 19.86 14.09 -5.83
N PRO A 41 19.47 14.92 -6.82
CA PRO A 41 18.11 15.40 -7.12
C PRO A 41 17.31 14.49 -8.07
N THR A 42 17.86 13.34 -8.47
CA THR A 42 17.27 12.45 -9.50
C THR A 42 15.96 11.77 -9.10
N GLY A 43 15.70 11.62 -7.79
CA GLY A 43 14.48 11.01 -7.27
C GLY A 43 14.59 9.49 -7.12
N TRP A 44 13.43 8.82 -7.09
CA TRP A 44 13.34 7.37 -6.99
C TRP A 44 13.75 6.70 -8.30
N SER A 45 14.56 5.65 -8.19
CA SER A 45 14.90 4.76 -9.28
C SER A 45 13.67 3.99 -9.76
N ASN A 46 13.81 3.37 -10.93
CA ASN A 46 12.89 2.33 -11.35
C ASN A 46 12.90 1.20 -10.30
N PRO A 47 11.72 0.74 -9.84
CA PRO A 47 11.67 -0.36 -8.90
C PRO A 47 12.05 -1.68 -9.59
N GLU A 48 12.64 -2.59 -8.84
CA GLU A 48 12.98 -3.93 -9.29
C GLU A 48 12.37 -4.98 -8.36
N ILE A 49 11.69 -5.98 -8.90
CA ILE A 49 11.45 -7.25 -8.21
C ILE A 49 12.55 -8.21 -8.66
N LYS A 50 13.35 -8.70 -7.71
CA LYS A 50 14.53 -9.54 -8.00
C LYS A 50 14.67 -10.65 -6.96
N PRO A 51 15.49 -11.70 -7.22
CA PRO A 51 15.69 -12.78 -6.24
C PRO A 51 16.12 -12.23 -4.87
N TYR A 52 15.56 -12.81 -3.81
CA TYR A 52 15.83 -12.42 -2.44
C TYR A 52 17.32 -12.60 -2.13
N ALA A 53 17.98 -11.54 -1.67
CA ALA A 53 19.40 -11.54 -1.36
C ALA A 53 19.72 -10.58 -0.19
N PRO A 54 20.86 -10.78 0.50
CA PRO A 54 21.36 -9.81 1.47
C PRO A 54 21.59 -8.42 0.86
N LEU A 55 21.36 -7.37 1.64
CA LEU A 55 21.72 -6.01 1.27
C LEU A 55 23.23 -5.79 1.49
N THR A 56 23.92 -5.24 0.48
CA THR A 56 25.30 -4.76 0.63
C THR A 56 25.25 -3.29 0.98
N LEU A 57 25.72 -2.93 2.18
CA LEU A 57 25.58 -1.59 2.74
C LEU A 57 26.94 -1.05 3.18
N ASP A 58 27.18 0.24 2.93
CA ASP A 58 28.31 0.96 3.52
C ASP A 58 28.14 1.04 5.06
N PRO A 59 29.20 0.88 5.86
CA PRO A 59 29.07 0.88 7.31
C PRO A 59 28.68 2.26 7.88
N SER A 60 28.94 3.36 7.17
CA SER A 60 28.69 4.73 7.62
C SER A 60 27.26 5.21 7.41
N LEU A 61 26.38 4.40 6.81
CA LEU A 61 25.03 4.83 6.44
C LEU A 61 24.18 5.30 7.63
N SER A 62 23.43 6.37 7.43
CA SER A 62 22.56 6.95 8.47
C SER A 62 21.60 5.93 9.11
N CYS A 63 21.10 4.95 8.36
CA CYS A 63 20.21 3.93 8.93
C CYS A 63 20.89 3.03 9.97
N LEU A 64 22.21 2.82 9.87
CA LEU A 64 23.00 2.04 10.81
C LEU A 64 23.44 2.87 12.02
N GLN A 65 23.71 4.16 11.81
CA GLN A 65 24.30 5.04 12.83
C GLN A 65 23.25 5.74 13.69
N ILE A 66 22.15 6.20 13.08
CA ILE A 66 21.15 7.07 13.75
C ILE A 66 19.71 6.58 13.57
N SER A 67 19.52 5.32 13.14
CA SER A 67 18.19 4.69 12.99
C SER A 67 17.22 5.46 12.07
N SER A 68 17.72 6.04 10.97
CA SER A 68 16.92 6.65 9.91
C SER A 68 16.14 5.60 9.10
N ASN A 69 15.25 4.85 9.74
CA ASN A 69 14.53 3.75 9.11
C ASN A 69 13.11 3.58 9.65
N VAL A 70 12.19 3.30 8.72
CA VAL A 70 10.77 3.06 8.97
C VAL A 70 10.34 1.78 8.29
N PHE A 71 9.32 1.13 8.82
CA PHE A 71 8.80 -0.09 8.22
C PHE A 71 7.28 -0.15 8.30
N GLU A 72 6.70 -1.00 7.47
CA GLU A 72 5.29 -1.35 7.53
C GLU A 72 5.06 -2.85 7.74
N GLY A 73 3.81 -3.20 8.05
CA GLY A 73 3.44 -4.59 8.31
C GLY A 73 2.00 -4.86 7.91
N MET A 74 1.85 -5.59 6.81
CA MET A 74 0.54 -6.04 6.31
C MET A 74 0.60 -7.52 5.91
N LYS A 75 -0.54 -8.08 5.54
CA LYS A 75 -0.66 -9.48 5.16
C LYS A 75 -1.40 -9.62 3.84
N ALA A 76 -0.97 -10.59 3.05
CA ALA A 76 -1.70 -11.11 1.91
C ALA A 76 -2.33 -12.47 2.26
N TYR A 77 -3.56 -12.68 1.80
CA TYR A 77 -4.34 -13.89 2.01
C TYR A 77 -4.79 -14.44 0.67
N LEU A 78 -4.93 -15.77 0.58
CA LEU A 78 -5.53 -16.38 -0.60
C LEU A 78 -7.01 -16.60 -0.32
N GLY A 79 -7.87 -15.99 -1.13
CA GLY A 79 -9.31 -16.20 -0.95
C GLY A 79 -9.85 -17.42 -1.66
N PRO A 80 -11.15 -17.74 -1.46
CA PRO A 80 -11.77 -18.95 -1.99
C PRO A 80 -11.81 -19.00 -3.52
N ASP A 81 -11.72 -17.85 -4.19
CA ASP A 81 -11.60 -17.73 -5.65
C ASP A 81 -10.15 -17.86 -6.18
N GLY A 82 -9.21 -18.22 -5.31
CA GLY A 82 -7.80 -18.36 -5.65
C GLY A 82 -7.08 -17.04 -5.93
N LYS A 83 -7.68 -15.88 -5.62
CA LYS A 83 -7.03 -14.57 -5.75
C LYS A 83 -6.33 -14.17 -4.45
N ALA A 84 -5.11 -13.65 -4.58
CA ALA A 84 -4.41 -13.03 -3.47
C ALA A 84 -5.12 -11.71 -3.10
N ARG A 85 -5.24 -11.41 -1.81
CA ARG A 85 -5.93 -10.23 -1.28
C ARG A 85 -5.10 -9.51 -0.23
N LEU A 86 -5.22 -8.18 -0.19
CA LEU A 86 -4.63 -7.32 0.84
C LEU A 86 -5.74 -6.71 1.70
N PHE A 87 -5.49 -6.60 3.01
CA PHE A 87 -6.43 -6.02 3.96
C PHE A 87 -6.10 -4.57 4.30
N ARG A 88 -6.99 -3.65 3.91
CA ARG A 88 -6.90 -2.19 4.07
C ARG A 88 -5.48 -1.63 3.81
N PRO A 89 -4.82 -2.01 2.70
CA PRO A 89 -3.41 -1.70 2.50
C PRO A 89 -3.12 -0.19 2.38
N GLU A 90 -4.10 0.61 1.95
CA GLU A 90 -4.01 2.06 1.82
C GLU A 90 -3.71 2.74 3.16
N LEU A 91 -4.28 2.22 4.26
CA LEU A 91 -4.01 2.74 5.61
C LEU A 91 -2.55 2.49 6.03
N ASN A 92 -1.95 1.39 5.57
CA ASN A 92 -0.53 1.12 5.82
C ASN A 92 0.35 2.07 4.99
N MET A 93 -0.03 2.37 3.74
CA MET A 93 0.71 3.32 2.90
C MET A 93 0.69 4.74 3.48
N ARG A 94 -0.49 5.22 3.91
CA ARG A 94 -0.61 6.51 4.61
C ARG A 94 0.27 6.59 5.86
N ARG A 95 0.38 5.48 6.60
CA ARG A 95 1.24 5.41 7.79
C ARG A 95 2.73 5.33 7.43
N LEU A 96 3.09 4.68 6.33
CA LEU A 96 4.46 4.66 5.79
C LEU A 96 4.90 6.07 5.40
N GLU A 97 4.08 6.78 4.62
CA GLU A 97 4.31 8.18 4.21
C GLU A 97 4.55 9.09 5.42
N ARG A 98 3.64 9.04 6.41
CA ARG A 98 3.77 9.84 7.63
C ARG A 98 5.03 9.49 8.43
N SER A 99 5.38 8.20 8.51
CA SER A 99 6.57 7.75 9.23
C SER A 99 7.85 8.19 8.53
N ALA A 100 7.90 8.09 7.19
CA ALA A 100 9.03 8.53 6.38
C ALA A 100 9.25 10.05 6.54
N ALA A 101 8.18 10.85 6.41
CA ALA A 101 8.23 12.29 6.62
C ALA A 101 8.74 12.66 8.02
N ARG A 102 8.34 11.91 9.07
CA ARG A 102 8.79 12.16 10.45
C ARG A 102 10.30 11.98 10.63
N LEU A 103 10.96 11.17 9.81
CA LEU A 103 12.41 10.97 9.85
C LEU A 103 13.17 11.81 8.81
N ALA A 104 12.50 12.74 8.13
CA ALA A 104 13.07 13.46 6.99
C ALA A 104 13.69 12.52 5.93
N LEU A 105 13.06 11.35 5.74
CA LEU A 105 13.34 10.48 4.61
C LEU A 105 12.68 11.05 3.35
N PRO A 106 13.17 10.68 2.15
CA PRO A 106 12.58 11.13 0.90
C PRO A 106 11.06 10.87 0.83
N PRO A 107 10.27 11.79 0.22
CA PRO A 107 8.85 11.57 0.00
C PRO A 107 8.62 10.26 -0.76
N VAL A 108 7.62 9.50 -0.31
CA VAL A 108 7.26 8.20 -0.91
C VAL A 108 5.86 8.30 -1.48
N ASP A 109 5.69 7.83 -2.71
CA ASP A 109 4.37 7.62 -3.31
C ASP A 109 3.76 6.33 -2.73
N GLY A 110 2.79 6.48 -1.83
CA GLY A 110 2.11 5.34 -1.21
C GLY A 110 1.29 4.52 -2.21
N ASP A 111 0.69 5.14 -3.23
CA ASP A 111 -0.10 4.43 -4.23
C ASP A 111 0.81 3.62 -5.17
N GLY A 112 1.92 4.22 -5.62
CA GLY A 112 2.97 3.52 -6.37
C GLY A 112 3.61 2.38 -5.56
N THR A 113 3.87 2.60 -4.27
CA THR A 113 4.39 1.56 -3.36
C THR A 113 3.39 0.41 -3.20
N LEU A 114 2.09 0.72 -3.11
CA LEU A 114 1.04 -0.29 -3.05
C LEU A 114 0.98 -1.13 -4.33
N GLU A 115 1.09 -0.51 -5.49
CA GLU A 115 1.16 -1.25 -6.76
C GLU A 115 2.40 -2.16 -6.80
N LEU A 116 3.56 -1.69 -6.36
CA LEU A 116 4.76 -2.53 -6.23
C LEU A 116 4.54 -3.72 -5.29
N ILE A 117 3.88 -3.51 -4.14
CA ILE A 117 3.50 -4.59 -3.21
C ILE A 117 2.58 -5.59 -3.90
N LYS A 118 1.56 -5.15 -4.63
CA LYS A 118 0.66 -6.04 -5.38
C LYS A 118 1.42 -6.89 -6.40
N ARG A 119 2.35 -6.30 -7.14
CA ARG A 119 3.21 -7.03 -8.10
C ARG A 119 4.11 -8.06 -7.41
N LEU A 120 4.69 -7.71 -6.27
CA LEU A 120 5.46 -8.67 -5.48
C LEU A 120 4.57 -9.82 -4.97
N VAL A 121 3.38 -9.52 -4.44
CA VAL A 121 2.43 -10.54 -3.96
C VAL A 121 2.00 -11.48 -5.08
N GLU A 122 1.75 -10.98 -6.29
CA GLU A 122 1.42 -11.83 -7.44
C GLU A 122 2.61 -12.72 -7.83
N THR A 123 3.83 -12.16 -7.84
CA THR A 123 5.06 -12.93 -8.09
C THR A 123 5.27 -14.02 -7.03
N GLU A 124 4.90 -13.73 -5.78
CA GLU A 124 5.04 -14.63 -4.63
C GLU A 124 3.79 -15.43 -4.31
N LYS A 125 2.79 -15.47 -5.21
CA LYS A 125 1.47 -16.06 -4.91
C LYS A 125 1.55 -17.50 -4.40
N ARG A 126 2.50 -18.29 -4.90
CA ARG A 126 2.77 -19.68 -4.45
C ARG A 126 3.16 -19.81 -2.97
N TRP A 127 3.63 -18.73 -2.36
CA TRP A 127 4.02 -18.69 -0.95
C TRP A 127 2.88 -18.32 -0.01
N ILE A 128 1.73 -17.89 -0.54
CA ILE A 128 0.57 -17.57 0.28
C ILE A 128 -0.06 -18.89 0.73
N PRO A 129 -0.07 -19.19 2.05
CA PRO A 129 -0.65 -20.43 2.54
C PRO A 129 -2.16 -20.49 2.26
N THR A 130 -2.66 -21.69 2.00
CA THR A 130 -4.09 -21.95 1.76
C THR A 130 -4.87 -22.27 3.04
N LEU A 131 -4.16 -22.51 4.15
CA LEU A 131 -4.76 -22.86 5.43
C LEU A 131 -5.40 -21.61 6.10
N GLN A 132 -6.61 -21.77 6.63
CA GLN A 132 -7.32 -20.70 7.35
C GLN A 132 -6.47 -20.13 8.49
N GLY A 133 -6.44 -18.81 8.63
CA GLY A 133 -5.63 -18.10 9.63
C GLY A 133 -4.16 -17.96 9.27
N TYR A 134 -3.69 -18.54 8.16
CA TYR A 134 -2.35 -18.37 7.65
C TYR A 134 -2.31 -17.31 6.55
N SER A 135 -1.14 -16.70 6.35
CA SER A 135 -1.00 -15.57 5.44
C SER A 135 0.44 -15.39 4.99
N LEU A 136 0.64 -14.55 3.98
CA LEU A 136 1.94 -14.03 3.60
C LEU A 136 2.14 -12.65 4.21
N TYR A 137 3.02 -12.52 5.19
CA TYR A 137 3.34 -11.24 5.79
C TYR A 137 4.28 -10.43 4.91
N LEU A 138 3.97 -9.15 4.71
CA LEU A 138 4.69 -8.22 3.87
C LEU A 138 5.34 -7.14 4.74
N ARG A 139 6.63 -6.90 4.51
CA ARG A 139 7.47 -5.94 5.25
C ARG A 139 8.07 -4.92 4.30
N PRO A 140 7.34 -3.87 3.91
CA PRO A 140 7.94 -2.67 3.32
C PRO A 140 8.86 -2.01 4.34
N THR A 141 10.01 -1.52 3.92
CA THR A 141 10.98 -0.84 4.77
C THR A 141 11.70 0.24 3.96
N ILE A 142 11.82 1.43 4.53
CA ILE A 142 12.62 2.52 3.96
C ILE A 142 13.79 2.76 4.91
N ILE A 143 15.00 2.76 4.38
CA ILE A 143 16.23 3.06 5.11
C ILE A 143 16.90 4.28 4.48
N GLY A 144 17.38 5.22 5.30
CA GLY A 144 18.25 6.29 4.87
C GLY A 144 19.64 5.73 4.55
N THR A 145 20.15 6.05 3.36
CA THR A 145 21.45 5.57 2.87
C THR A 145 22.41 6.74 2.64
N GLN A 146 22.28 7.82 3.42
CA GLN A 146 23.25 8.90 3.46
C GLN A 146 24.59 8.38 4.03
N PRO A 147 25.69 8.45 3.27
CA PRO A 147 27.02 8.14 3.80
C PRO A 147 27.50 9.24 4.76
N GLY A 148 28.31 8.83 5.73
CA GLY A 148 28.90 9.72 6.72
C GLY A 148 28.17 9.74 8.07
N LEU A 149 28.88 10.20 9.10
CA LEU A 149 28.42 10.18 10.50
C LEU A 149 27.70 11.47 10.92
N GLY A 150 27.46 12.38 9.98
CA GLY A 150 26.78 13.64 10.24
C GLY A 150 25.29 13.43 10.56
N LEU A 151 24.75 14.25 11.47
CA LEU A 151 23.32 14.25 11.78
C LEU A 151 22.57 15.18 10.82
N LEU A 152 22.30 14.68 9.62
CA LEU A 152 21.65 15.41 8.54
C LEU A 152 20.47 14.60 7.96
N PRO A 153 19.45 15.27 7.37
CA PRO A 153 18.46 14.60 6.53
C PRO A 153 19.13 13.75 5.45
N SER A 154 18.50 12.63 5.09
CA SER A 154 19.07 11.68 4.14
C SER A 154 18.71 12.08 2.71
N GLU A 155 19.70 12.48 1.91
CA GLU A 155 19.51 12.76 0.48
C GLU A 155 19.51 11.47 -0.38
N HIS A 156 19.87 10.36 0.25
CA HIS A 156 19.84 9.02 -0.34
C HIS A 156 18.97 8.09 0.51
N ALA A 157 18.21 7.20 -0.12
CA ALA A 157 17.44 6.17 0.60
C ALA A 157 17.26 4.90 -0.22
N MET A 158 16.77 3.85 0.44
CA MET A 158 16.34 2.61 -0.20
C MET A 158 15.01 2.18 0.37
N LEU A 159 14.04 1.94 -0.51
CA LEU A 159 12.81 1.20 -0.22
C LEU A 159 13.06 -0.26 -0.60
N TYR A 160 12.75 -1.18 0.31
CA TYR A 160 12.68 -2.60 -0.01
C TYR A 160 11.45 -3.26 0.61
N ILE A 161 10.95 -4.31 -0.03
CA ILE A 161 9.80 -5.09 0.44
C ILE A 161 10.19 -6.57 0.42
N ILE A 162 10.08 -7.21 1.59
CA ILE A 162 10.29 -8.65 1.74
C ILE A 162 8.99 -9.31 2.21
N ALA A 163 8.80 -10.58 1.82
CA ALA A 163 7.63 -11.35 2.19
C ALA A 163 8.02 -12.62 2.97
N SER A 164 7.17 -13.03 3.91
CA SER A 164 7.41 -14.16 4.81
C SER A 164 6.10 -14.90 5.07
N PRO A 165 5.96 -16.20 4.72
CA PRO A 165 4.79 -16.98 5.09
C PRO A 165 4.71 -17.11 6.61
N CYS A 166 3.53 -16.87 7.18
CA CYS A 166 3.31 -16.94 8.62
C CYS A 166 1.98 -17.61 8.95
N GLY A 167 2.00 -18.42 10.02
CA GLY A 167 0.80 -18.89 10.70
C GLY A 167 0.37 -17.96 11.83
N PRO A 168 -0.45 -18.47 12.77
CA PRO A 168 -0.83 -17.75 13.98
C PRO A 168 0.41 -17.24 14.74
N TYR A 169 0.34 -15.99 15.23
CA TYR A 169 1.47 -15.33 15.87
C TYR A 169 1.87 -15.98 17.19
N PHE A 170 0.88 -16.37 17.99
CA PHE A 170 1.08 -17.12 19.23
C PHE A 170 0.92 -18.62 18.93
N PRO A 171 1.97 -19.44 19.10
CA PRO A 171 1.92 -20.86 18.79
C PRO A 171 0.93 -21.63 19.69
N GLN A 172 0.46 -21.00 20.77
CA GLN A 172 -0.52 -21.57 21.69
C GLN A 172 -1.99 -21.40 21.22
N GLY A 173 -2.22 -20.85 20.03
CA GLY A 173 -3.56 -20.68 19.46
C GLY A 173 -4.41 -19.67 20.23
N LEU A 174 -5.61 -20.07 20.67
CA LEU A 174 -6.54 -19.23 21.42
C LEU A 174 -6.16 -19.05 22.90
N ARG A 175 -5.07 -19.69 23.36
CA ARG A 175 -4.61 -19.52 24.75
C ARG A 175 -4.34 -18.03 25.04
N PRO A 176 -4.90 -17.48 26.12
CA PRO A 176 -4.66 -16.10 26.48
C PRO A 176 -3.21 -15.87 26.91
N ILE A 177 -2.71 -14.68 26.62
CA ILE A 177 -1.40 -14.19 27.03
C ILE A 177 -1.50 -13.41 28.35
N SER A 178 -0.37 -13.29 29.03
CA SER A 178 -0.22 -12.54 30.26
C SER A 178 0.63 -11.29 30.04
N LEU A 179 0.26 -10.18 30.69
CA LEU A 179 0.97 -8.90 30.57
C LEU A 179 1.66 -8.50 31.87
N LEU A 180 2.88 -7.96 31.81
CA LEU A 180 3.48 -7.25 32.93
C LEU A 180 3.36 -5.74 32.71
N ALA A 181 2.66 -5.03 33.58
CA ALA A 181 2.55 -3.59 33.52
C ALA A 181 3.84 -2.93 34.01
N VAL A 182 4.50 -2.19 33.11
CA VAL A 182 5.81 -1.57 33.34
C VAL A 182 5.67 -0.06 33.40
N SER A 183 6.33 0.57 34.38
CA SER A 183 6.26 2.02 34.56
C SER A 183 7.61 2.70 34.79
N GLU A 184 8.68 1.91 34.90
CA GLU A 184 10.07 2.34 35.05
C GLU A 184 10.67 2.79 33.72
N THR A 185 10.08 2.35 32.61
CA THR A 185 10.45 2.73 31.24
C THR A 185 9.21 3.07 30.45
N VAL A 186 9.29 4.09 29.60
CA VAL A 186 8.19 4.49 28.72
C VAL A 186 8.45 4.04 27.28
N ARG A 187 7.40 3.60 26.58
CA ARG A 187 7.48 3.22 25.16
C ARG A 187 7.63 4.42 24.23
N ALA A 188 6.92 5.49 24.58
CA ALA A 188 6.83 6.73 23.85
C ALA A 188 6.43 7.85 24.84
N TRP A 189 6.59 9.10 24.42
CA TRP A 189 6.22 10.28 25.17
C TRP A 189 5.49 11.28 24.25
N PRO A 190 4.70 12.23 24.80
CA PRO A 190 3.99 13.23 24.01
C PRO A 190 4.94 13.97 23.08
N VAL A 191 4.47 14.33 21.88
CA VAL A 191 5.28 14.97 20.82
C VAL A 191 6.53 14.19 20.34
N GLY A 192 6.76 12.98 20.86
CA GLY A 192 7.82 12.08 20.43
C GLY A 192 7.54 11.40 19.08
N THR A 193 8.02 10.17 18.92
CA THR A 193 7.91 9.40 17.68
C THR A 193 6.92 8.24 17.76
N GLY A 194 6.25 8.05 18.89
CA GLY A 194 5.41 6.87 19.20
C GLY A 194 4.26 6.61 18.22
N GLY A 195 3.67 7.68 17.67
CA GLY A 195 2.61 7.63 16.64
C GLY A 195 3.07 7.21 15.24
N ASN A 196 4.35 6.89 15.07
CA ASN A 196 4.98 6.53 13.79
C ASN A 196 5.67 5.17 13.89
N LYS A 197 5.82 4.49 12.75
CA LYS A 197 6.36 3.13 12.67
C LYS A 197 7.87 3.12 12.41
N ILE A 198 8.60 3.76 13.33
CA ILE A 198 10.05 3.97 13.28
C ILE A 198 10.76 2.85 14.07
N CYS A 199 11.84 2.25 13.56
CA CYS A 199 12.48 1.12 14.27
C CYS A 199 13.02 1.50 15.65
N GLY A 200 13.49 2.74 15.82
CA GLY A 200 13.95 3.27 17.11
C GLY A 200 12.89 3.22 18.23
N ASN A 201 11.61 3.10 17.90
CA ASN A 201 10.53 2.94 18.88
C ASN A 201 10.40 1.51 19.44
N TYR A 202 11.11 0.53 18.86
CA TYR A 202 10.93 -0.89 19.16
C TYR A 202 12.10 -1.48 19.96
N SER A 203 13.35 -1.20 19.55
CA SER A 203 14.53 -1.80 20.19
C SER A 203 14.67 -1.46 21.69
N PRO A 204 14.37 -0.25 22.18
CA PRO A 204 14.44 0.03 23.62
C PRO A 204 13.45 -0.79 24.45
N GLY A 205 12.34 -1.22 23.84
CA GLY A 205 11.31 -2.02 24.51
C GLY A 205 11.72 -3.47 24.79
N LEU A 206 12.83 -3.95 24.21
CA LEU A 206 13.27 -5.35 24.37
C LEU A 206 13.82 -5.65 25.77
N VAL A 207 14.39 -4.66 26.47
CA VAL A 207 14.88 -4.83 27.85
C VAL A 207 13.72 -5.08 28.82
N PRO A 208 12.67 -4.24 28.87
CA PRO A 208 11.45 -4.53 29.63
C PRO A 208 10.80 -5.86 29.24
N GLN A 209 10.73 -6.17 27.94
CA GLN A 209 10.16 -7.43 27.46
C GLN A 209 10.91 -8.66 27.99
N ARG A 210 12.25 -8.62 28.04
CA ARG A 210 13.06 -9.69 28.64
C ARG A 210 12.83 -9.81 30.15
N ALA A 211 12.65 -8.68 30.83
CA ALA A 211 12.36 -8.67 32.27
C ALA A 211 10.98 -9.27 32.58
N ALA A 212 9.96 -8.97 31.76
CA ALA A 212 8.63 -9.57 31.85
C ALA A 212 8.68 -11.09 31.66
N ALA A 213 9.39 -11.57 30.63
CA ALA A 213 9.54 -12.99 30.35
C ALA A 213 10.20 -13.76 31.52
N LYS A 214 11.20 -13.17 32.19
CA LYS A 214 11.83 -13.77 33.39
C LYS A 214 10.85 -13.93 34.57
N GLN A 215 9.82 -13.11 34.62
CA GLN A 215 8.76 -13.17 35.63
C GLN A 215 7.57 -14.04 35.18
N GLY A 216 7.65 -14.68 34.01
CA GLY A 216 6.61 -15.56 33.48
C GLY A 216 5.46 -14.82 32.79
N TYR A 217 5.66 -13.56 32.37
CA TYR A 217 4.70 -12.81 31.56
C TYR A 217 5.08 -12.84 30.08
N ASP A 218 4.07 -12.89 29.20
CA ASP A 218 4.27 -13.03 27.76
C ASP A 218 4.61 -11.71 27.05
N GLN A 219 4.04 -10.58 27.51
CA GLN A 219 4.26 -9.24 26.94
C GLN A 219 4.29 -8.16 28.05
N VAL A 220 4.75 -6.96 27.68
CA VAL A 220 4.69 -5.77 28.54
C VAL A 220 3.41 -4.99 28.27
N LEU A 221 2.72 -4.50 29.30
CA LEU A 221 1.73 -3.42 29.20
C LEU A 221 2.43 -2.09 29.53
N TRP A 222 2.43 -1.16 28.57
CA TRP A 222 3.11 0.12 28.70
C TRP A 222 2.27 1.12 29.48
N LEU A 223 2.80 1.60 30.61
CA LEU A 223 2.21 2.67 31.41
C LEU A 223 2.94 3.99 31.15
N PHE A 224 2.19 5.10 31.17
CA PHE A 224 2.74 6.43 30.98
C PHE A 224 2.28 7.42 32.06
N GLY A 225 3.19 8.31 32.48
CA GLY A 225 2.91 9.39 33.41
C GLY A 225 2.73 8.95 34.87
N GLU A 226 2.56 9.93 35.75
CA GLU A 226 2.36 9.70 37.20
C GLU A 226 1.07 8.91 37.48
N GLU A 227 0.03 9.19 36.72
CA GLU A 227 -1.29 8.52 36.76
C GLU A 227 -1.25 7.07 36.27
N LYS A 228 -0.12 6.61 35.72
CA LYS A 228 0.04 5.26 35.15
C LYS A 228 -1.03 4.97 34.09
N ARG A 229 -1.17 5.90 33.13
CA ARG A 229 -2.09 5.78 31.98
C ARG A 229 -1.70 4.57 31.16
N VAL A 230 -2.69 3.76 30.78
CA VAL A 230 -2.50 2.59 29.93
C VAL A 230 -2.41 3.04 28.47
N THR A 231 -1.42 2.51 27.74
CA THR A 231 -1.17 2.92 26.34
C THR A 231 -1.27 1.73 25.37
N GLU A 232 -0.23 0.91 25.28
CA GLU A 232 -0.11 -0.22 24.36
C GLU A 232 0.42 -1.46 25.08
N ALA A 233 0.32 -2.64 24.45
CA ALA A 233 0.85 -3.89 24.98
C ALA A 233 1.86 -4.49 23.99
N GLY A 234 3.14 -4.55 24.38
CA GLY A 234 4.23 -4.97 23.50
C GLY A 234 4.31 -4.06 22.27
N ALA A 235 4.07 -4.62 21.09
CA ALA A 235 3.98 -3.91 19.80
C ALA A 235 2.55 -3.89 19.23
N MET A 236 1.55 -4.02 20.10
CA MET A 236 0.11 -4.09 19.78
C MET A 236 -0.68 -3.06 20.56
N HIS A 237 -1.86 -2.71 20.05
CA HIS A 237 -2.83 -1.93 20.83
C HIS A 237 -3.40 -2.77 21.95
N PHE A 238 -3.71 -2.14 23.08
CA PHE A 238 -4.40 -2.76 24.19
C PHE A 238 -5.84 -2.25 24.26
N CYS A 239 -6.78 -3.19 24.38
CA CYS A 239 -8.20 -2.91 24.47
C CYS A 239 -8.82 -3.73 25.61
N VAL A 240 -9.89 -3.19 26.19
CA VAL A 240 -10.68 -3.86 27.23
C VAL A 240 -12.17 -3.73 26.93
N VAL A 241 -12.94 -4.73 27.35
CA VAL A 241 -14.40 -4.73 27.32
C VAL A 241 -14.90 -4.62 28.75
N VAL A 242 -15.69 -3.59 29.03
CA VAL A 242 -16.14 -3.26 30.38
C VAL A 242 -17.66 -3.12 30.41
N THR A 243 -18.34 -3.83 31.32
CA THR A 243 -19.79 -3.69 31.51
C THR A 243 -20.15 -2.26 31.91
N ARG A 244 -21.17 -1.69 31.26
CA ARG A 244 -21.65 -0.34 31.56
C ARG A 244 -22.57 -0.34 32.78
N ASP A 245 -22.54 0.77 33.52
CA ASP A 245 -23.36 0.97 34.73
C ASP A 245 -24.85 1.15 34.43
N ASP A 246 -25.18 1.63 33.24
CA ASP A 246 -26.55 1.83 32.76
C ASP A 246 -27.24 0.53 32.29
N GLY A 247 -26.53 -0.60 32.33
CA GLY A 247 -27.02 -1.89 31.84
C GLY A 247 -27.13 -1.98 30.32
N ASN A 248 -26.69 -0.96 29.57
CA ASN A 248 -26.80 -0.90 28.12
C ASN A 248 -25.60 -1.56 27.42
N GLY A 249 -25.28 -2.80 27.80
CA GLY A 249 -24.19 -3.57 27.19
C GLY A 249 -22.80 -3.24 27.77
N CYS A 250 -21.78 -3.25 26.91
CA CYS A 250 -20.39 -3.08 27.31
C CYS A 250 -19.67 -1.98 26.49
N ASP A 251 -18.72 -1.30 27.10
CA ASP A 251 -17.79 -0.42 26.39
C ASP A 251 -16.59 -1.22 25.88
N PHE A 252 -16.28 -1.09 24.59
CA PHE A 252 -15.01 -1.48 24.00
C PHE A 252 -14.05 -0.28 24.09
N ILE A 253 -13.12 -0.34 25.05
CA ILE A 253 -12.25 0.78 25.40
C ILE A 253 -10.85 0.57 24.84
N THR A 254 -10.29 1.60 24.21
CA THR A 254 -8.87 1.68 23.84
C THR A 254 -8.34 3.09 24.05
N ALA A 255 -7.03 3.22 24.26
CA ALA A 255 -6.40 4.51 24.50
C ALA A 255 -6.43 5.41 23.24
N PRO A 256 -6.55 6.75 23.38
CA PRO A 256 -6.76 7.67 22.25
C PRO A 256 -5.47 7.88 21.44
N LEU A 257 -5.61 8.35 20.20
CA LEU A 257 -4.47 8.68 19.33
C LEU A 257 -3.88 10.06 19.69
N ASP A 258 -3.17 10.13 20.82
CA ASP A 258 -2.57 11.37 21.35
C ASP A 258 -1.12 11.65 20.87
N GLY A 259 -0.67 10.91 19.85
CA GLY A 259 0.68 10.99 19.29
C GLY A 259 1.70 10.05 19.93
N MET A 260 1.40 9.47 21.10
CA MET A 260 2.20 8.36 21.65
C MET A 260 1.83 7.02 21.04
N ILE A 261 0.57 6.84 20.64
CA ILE A 261 0.02 5.58 20.15
C ILE A 261 0.06 5.56 18.62
N ILE A 262 0.55 4.48 18.04
CA ILE A 262 0.55 4.30 16.59
C ILE A 262 -0.89 4.09 16.09
N PRO A 263 -1.38 4.72 15.00
CA PRO A 263 -2.71 4.44 14.48
C PRO A 263 -2.71 3.08 13.75
N GLY A 264 -3.09 2.03 14.46
CA GLY A 264 -3.12 0.65 13.96
C GLY A 264 -4.30 0.38 13.04
N VAL A 265 -4.07 -0.39 11.97
CA VAL A 265 -5.14 -0.79 11.02
C VAL A 265 -6.15 -1.70 11.72
N THR A 266 -5.68 -2.69 12.48
CA THR A 266 -6.55 -3.61 13.22
C THR A 266 -7.37 -2.88 14.29
N ARG A 267 -6.77 -1.92 15.02
CA ARG A 267 -7.50 -1.05 15.95
C ARG A 267 -8.62 -0.28 15.26
N ALA A 268 -8.31 0.40 14.15
CA ALA A 268 -9.31 1.13 13.38
C ALA A 268 -10.42 0.20 12.85
N SER A 269 -10.09 -1.03 12.46
CA SER A 269 -11.07 -2.03 12.05
C SER A 269 -11.95 -2.52 13.19
N CYS A 270 -11.40 -2.82 14.37
CA CYS A 270 -12.19 -3.21 15.53
C CYS A 270 -13.16 -2.10 15.97
N LEU A 271 -12.69 -0.84 16.03
CA LEU A 271 -13.55 0.29 16.37
C LEU A 271 -14.68 0.46 15.36
N ALA A 272 -14.38 0.36 14.06
CA ALA A 272 -15.40 0.46 13.01
C ALA A 272 -16.44 -0.69 13.09
N LEU A 273 -16.01 -1.93 13.33
CA LEU A 273 -16.92 -3.06 13.52
C LEU A 273 -17.78 -2.89 14.78
N VAL A 274 -17.18 -2.45 15.89
CA VAL A 274 -17.93 -2.19 17.13
C VAL A 274 -18.94 -1.05 16.96
N SER A 275 -18.63 -0.05 16.15
CA SER A 275 -19.58 1.02 15.76
C SER A 275 -20.73 0.54 14.88
N ASP A 276 -20.59 -0.61 14.19
CA ASP A 276 -21.57 -1.10 13.23
C ASP A 276 -22.71 -1.85 13.95
N PRO A 277 -23.97 -1.37 13.86
CA PRO A 277 -25.11 -2.06 14.45
C PRO A 277 -25.32 -3.45 13.87
N ALA A 278 -25.04 -3.67 12.59
CA ALA A 278 -25.23 -4.97 11.93
C ALA A 278 -24.23 -6.02 12.45
N PHE A 279 -23.00 -5.60 12.76
CA PHE A 279 -22.02 -6.47 13.42
C PHE A 279 -22.49 -6.86 14.83
N ASN A 280 -22.95 -5.89 15.62
CA ASN A 280 -23.46 -6.13 16.97
C ASN A 280 -24.66 -7.09 16.97
N GLU A 281 -25.64 -6.85 16.09
CA GLU A 281 -26.82 -7.72 15.93
C GLU A 281 -26.42 -9.14 15.54
N ALA A 282 -25.57 -9.29 14.51
CA ALA A 282 -25.13 -10.60 14.03
C ALA A 282 -24.32 -11.38 15.09
N ALA A 283 -23.56 -10.68 15.92
CA ALA A 283 -22.78 -11.29 16.99
C ALA A 283 -23.59 -11.51 18.29
N GLY A 284 -24.82 -11.00 18.38
CA GLY A 284 -25.59 -11.01 19.63
C GLY A 284 -24.95 -10.18 20.75
N LEU A 285 -24.25 -9.10 20.37
CA LEU A 285 -23.51 -8.21 21.27
C LEU A 285 -24.15 -6.82 21.31
N ASN A 286 -23.83 -6.06 22.36
CA ASN A 286 -24.18 -4.64 22.47
C ASN A 286 -22.93 -3.90 22.96
N LEU A 287 -22.07 -3.52 22.02
CA LEU A 287 -20.78 -2.90 22.27
C LEU A 287 -20.80 -1.42 21.88
N HIS A 288 -20.18 -0.60 22.71
CA HIS A 288 -20.00 0.83 22.47
C HIS A 288 -18.51 1.14 22.29
N PRO A 289 -18.07 1.72 21.16
CA PRO A 289 -16.67 2.04 20.93
C PRO A 289 -16.28 3.29 21.73
N VAL A 290 -15.25 3.19 22.55
CA VAL A 290 -14.78 4.29 23.42
C VAL A 290 -13.27 4.47 23.29
N GLU A 291 -12.87 5.57 22.67
CA GLU A 291 -11.48 6.03 22.69
C GLU A 291 -11.29 7.00 23.87
N ARG A 292 -10.69 6.54 24.96
CA ARG A 292 -10.46 7.37 26.16
C ARG A 292 -9.19 7.01 26.89
N THR A 293 -8.64 7.99 27.62
CA THR A 293 -7.60 7.73 28.60
C THR A 293 -8.17 6.92 29.76
N TYR A 294 -7.43 5.90 30.19
CA TYR A 294 -7.69 5.13 31.41
C TYR A 294 -6.36 4.68 32.01
N THR A 295 -6.38 4.27 33.26
CA THR A 295 -5.22 4.02 34.10
C THR A 295 -5.18 2.57 34.57
N ILE A 296 -4.05 2.17 35.14
CA ILE A 296 -3.95 0.87 35.81
C ILE A 296 -4.93 0.75 37.00
N GLN A 297 -5.31 1.86 37.64
CA GLN A 297 -6.28 1.86 38.73
C GLN A 297 -7.69 1.55 38.23
N ASP A 298 -8.06 2.05 37.05
CA ASP A 298 -9.33 1.71 36.42
C ASP A 298 -9.42 0.19 36.15
N LEU A 299 -8.32 -0.42 35.66
CA LEU A 299 -8.25 -1.87 35.44
C LEU A 299 -8.41 -2.67 36.74
N ILE A 300 -7.76 -2.23 37.82
CA ILE A 300 -7.90 -2.84 39.16
C ILE A 300 -9.36 -2.74 39.62
N GLN A 301 -9.96 -1.57 39.48
CA GLN A 301 -11.33 -1.32 39.90
C GLN A 301 -12.31 -2.19 39.10
N TRP A 302 -12.26 -2.17 37.76
CA TRP A 302 -13.15 -2.98 36.92
C TRP A 302 -12.99 -4.48 37.18
N SER A 303 -11.76 -4.96 37.39
CA SER A 303 -11.51 -6.35 37.77
C SER A 303 -12.15 -6.70 39.12
N SER A 304 -11.94 -5.88 40.15
CA SER A 304 -12.50 -6.10 41.49
C SER A 304 -14.03 -6.06 41.55
N GLN A 305 -14.66 -5.30 40.64
CA GLN A 305 -16.11 -5.17 40.52
C GLN A 305 -16.73 -6.23 39.61
N GLY A 306 -15.94 -7.11 39.00
CA GLY A 306 -16.43 -8.08 38.01
C GLY A 306 -16.96 -7.44 36.72
N LYS A 307 -16.55 -6.20 36.42
CA LYS A 307 -16.94 -5.46 35.22
C LYS A 307 -15.97 -5.64 34.05
N LEU A 308 -14.74 -6.08 34.30
CA LEU A 308 -13.74 -6.33 33.26
C LEU A 308 -14.02 -7.68 32.59
N VAL A 309 -14.81 -7.65 31.51
CA VAL A 309 -15.33 -8.82 30.80
C VAL A 309 -14.24 -9.45 29.94
N GLU A 310 -13.59 -8.67 29.07
CA GLU A 310 -12.50 -9.15 28.23
C GLU A 310 -11.36 -8.13 28.17
N ALA A 311 -10.16 -8.60 27.88
CA ALA A 311 -9.03 -7.77 27.52
C ALA A 311 -8.25 -8.45 26.40
N PHE A 312 -7.74 -7.68 25.45
CA PHE A 312 -6.98 -8.24 24.33
C PHE A 312 -5.97 -7.25 23.75
N CYS A 313 -4.94 -7.83 23.16
CA CYS A 313 -3.97 -7.13 22.33
C CYS A 313 -4.36 -7.28 20.86
N ILE A 314 -4.38 -6.20 20.08
CA ILE A 314 -4.74 -6.23 18.65
C ILE A 314 -3.65 -5.64 17.76
N GLY A 315 -3.47 -6.23 16.58
CA GLY A 315 -2.49 -5.77 15.59
C GLY A 315 -2.31 -6.77 14.44
N THR A 316 -1.70 -6.36 13.33
CA THR A 316 -1.64 -7.17 12.08
C THR A 316 -1.12 -8.60 12.30
N ALA A 317 -0.10 -8.76 13.15
CA ALA A 317 0.56 -10.06 13.33
C ALA A 317 -0.37 -11.09 14.00
N ALA A 318 -0.99 -10.75 15.13
CA ALA A 318 -1.86 -11.64 15.89
C ALA A 318 -3.35 -11.52 15.53
N ILE A 319 -3.75 -10.46 14.82
CA ILE A 319 -5.14 -9.98 14.70
C ILE A 319 -5.68 -9.59 16.08
N LEU A 320 -5.92 -10.58 16.93
CA LEU A 320 -6.39 -10.44 18.30
C LEU A 320 -5.76 -11.53 19.17
N ALA A 321 -5.28 -11.16 20.35
CA ALA A 321 -4.77 -12.06 21.37
C ALA A 321 -5.38 -11.73 22.73
N SER A 322 -6.14 -12.66 23.30
CA SER A 322 -6.79 -12.50 24.61
C SER A 322 -5.78 -12.38 25.73
N VAL A 323 -6.14 -11.62 26.77
CA VAL A 323 -5.33 -11.40 27.96
C VAL A 323 -6.08 -11.94 29.16
N ASN A 324 -5.47 -12.85 29.92
CA ASN A 324 -6.09 -13.42 31.13
C ASN A 324 -5.66 -12.71 32.42
N LYS A 325 -4.46 -12.13 32.44
CA LYS A 325 -3.94 -11.45 33.64
C LYS A 325 -2.94 -10.36 33.31
N ILE A 326 -2.90 -9.36 34.18
CA ILE A 326 -1.98 -8.22 34.11
C ILE A 326 -1.27 -8.10 35.46
N GLY A 327 0.03 -8.34 35.48
CA GLY A 327 0.87 -8.18 36.67
C GLY A 327 1.17 -6.70 36.92
N TYR A 328 0.93 -6.21 38.13
CA TYR A 328 1.26 -4.86 38.56
C TYR A 328 1.57 -4.83 40.06
N ALA A 329 2.68 -4.20 40.46
CA ALA A 329 3.09 -4.05 41.86
C ALA A 329 3.04 -5.37 42.68
N GLY A 330 3.47 -6.48 42.07
CA GLY A 330 3.52 -7.81 42.71
C GLY A 330 2.18 -8.53 42.83
N LYS A 331 1.10 -8.00 42.22
CA LYS A 331 -0.24 -8.62 42.20
C LYS A 331 -0.73 -8.79 40.76
N ASP A 332 -1.56 -9.80 40.53
CA ASP A 332 -2.21 -10.03 39.25
C ASP A 332 -3.62 -9.42 39.26
N ILE A 333 -3.88 -8.51 38.33
CA ILE A 333 -5.23 -8.08 37.94
C ILE A 333 -5.80 -9.18 37.04
N ARG A 334 -6.95 -9.74 37.42
CA ARG A 334 -7.58 -10.86 36.70
C ARG A 334 -8.61 -10.36 35.71
N VAL A 335 -8.58 -10.94 34.52
CA VAL A 335 -9.64 -10.81 33.50
C VAL A 335 -10.48 -12.08 33.57
N GLN A 336 -11.76 -12.00 33.23
CA GLN A 336 -12.63 -13.16 33.18
C GLN A 336 -12.02 -14.25 32.27
N GLU A 337 -11.97 -15.48 32.77
CA GLU A 337 -11.48 -16.63 32.02
C GLU A 337 -12.64 -17.30 31.28
N TYR A 338 -12.36 -17.79 30.07
CA TYR A 338 -13.31 -18.48 29.20
C TYR A 338 -12.77 -19.88 28.88
N GLU A 339 -13.65 -20.86 28.74
CA GLU A 339 -13.29 -22.28 28.55
C GLU A 339 -12.34 -22.49 27.35
N VAL A 340 -12.60 -21.79 26.25
CA VAL A 340 -11.78 -21.87 25.01
C VAL A 340 -10.63 -20.85 25.00
N GLY A 341 -10.43 -20.09 26.08
CA GLY A 341 -9.36 -19.10 26.24
C GLY A 341 -9.69 -17.69 25.73
N MET A 342 -10.66 -17.55 24.82
CA MET A 342 -11.13 -16.28 24.25
C MET A 342 -12.63 -16.11 24.52
N GLY A 343 -13.05 -14.88 24.85
CA GLY A 343 -14.45 -14.57 25.10
C GLY A 343 -15.24 -14.24 23.82
N PRO A 344 -16.56 -14.07 23.93
CA PRO A 344 -17.45 -13.88 22.79
C PRO A 344 -17.12 -12.63 21.95
N VAL A 345 -16.65 -11.54 22.57
CA VAL A 345 -16.27 -10.31 21.85
C VAL A 345 -15.02 -10.55 21.03
N GLY A 346 -13.98 -11.12 21.65
CA GLY A 346 -12.74 -11.47 20.96
C GLY A 346 -12.97 -12.42 19.79
N MET A 347 -13.80 -13.46 19.98
CA MET A 347 -14.14 -14.44 18.95
C MET A 347 -14.88 -13.78 17.77
N ALA A 348 -15.91 -12.97 18.04
CA ALA A 348 -16.68 -12.30 16.99
C ALA A 348 -15.82 -11.35 16.16
N LEU A 349 -14.97 -10.54 16.81
CA LEU A 349 -14.06 -9.62 16.12
C LEU A 349 -13.00 -10.37 15.31
N GLN A 350 -12.41 -11.41 15.87
CA GLN A 350 -11.38 -12.20 15.20
C GLN A 350 -11.96 -12.90 13.95
N GLU A 351 -13.11 -13.57 14.08
CA GLU A 351 -13.76 -14.27 12.96
C GLU A 351 -14.17 -13.29 11.87
N LYS A 352 -14.83 -12.17 12.21
CA LYS A 352 -15.26 -11.18 11.22
C LYS A 352 -14.07 -10.60 10.45
N ILE A 353 -13.01 -10.20 11.15
CA ILE A 353 -11.80 -9.65 10.51
C ILE A 353 -11.14 -10.71 9.63
N LEU A 354 -11.03 -11.95 10.11
CA LEU A 354 -10.41 -13.03 9.35
C LEU A 354 -11.22 -13.40 8.10
N ALA A 355 -12.55 -13.50 8.22
CA ALA A 355 -13.45 -13.75 7.09
C ALA A 355 -13.31 -12.69 5.99
N ILE A 356 -13.17 -11.41 6.37
CA ILE A 356 -12.91 -10.32 5.43
C ILE A 356 -11.51 -10.47 4.80
N GLN A 357 -10.48 -10.71 5.62
CA GLN A 357 -9.10 -10.87 5.16
C GLN A 357 -8.96 -12.00 4.12
N GLU A 358 -9.60 -13.14 4.39
CA GLU A 358 -9.64 -14.31 3.52
C GLU A 358 -10.61 -14.16 2.35
N GLY A 359 -11.38 -13.07 2.28
CA GLY A 359 -12.36 -12.86 1.22
C GLY A 359 -13.53 -13.86 1.25
N ARG A 360 -13.80 -14.47 2.42
CA ARG A 360 -15.04 -15.22 2.69
C ARG A 360 -16.24 -14.28 2.86
N GLU A 361 -15.96 -13.05 3.30
CA GLU A 361 -16.96 -11.99 3.42
C GLU A 361 -16.45 -10.69 2.79
N GLU A 362 -17.35 -9.95 2.15
CA GLU A 362 -17.08 -8.59 1.72
C GLU A 362 -17.54 -7.60 2.79
N TYR A 363 -16.73 -6.57 3.03
CA TYR A 363 -17.07 -5.50 3.97
C TYR A 363 -16.37 -4.22 3.52
N GLU A 364 -17.14 -3.24 3.06
CA GLU A 364 -16.69 -1.88 2.67
C GLU A 364 -15.42 -1.83 1.81
N GLY A 365 -15.16 -2.84 0.98
CA GLY A 365 -13.92 -2.92 0.18
C GLY A 365 -12.63 -3.00 1.00
N TRP A 366 -12.69 -3.45 2.27
CA TRP A 366 -11.53 -3.61 3.15
C TRP A 366 -10.58 -4.71 2.67
N SER A 367 -11.06 -5.66 1.88
CA SER A 367 -10.25 -6.72 1.28
C SER A 367 -10.21 -6.54 -0.23
N ARG A 368 -9.01 -6.33 -0.79
CA ARG A 368 -8.83 -6.01 -2.21
C ARG A 368 -7.94 -7.04 -2.88
N ALA A 369 -8.35 -7.55 -4.04
CA ALA A 369 -7.51 -8.44 -4.84
C ALA A 369 -6.19 -7.76 -5.22
N ALA A 370 -5.07 -8.48 -5.08
CA ALA A 370 -3.75 -8.04 -5.49
C ALA A 370 -3.51 -8.22 -7.00
N ALA A 371 -4.32 -9.04 -7.68
CA ALA A 371 -4.21 -9.27 -9.11
C ALA A 371 -4.55 -8.01 -9.93
N LYS A 372 -3.96 -7.90 -11.13
CA LYS A 372 -4.32 -6.92 -12.17
C LYS A 372 -5.86 -6.84 -12.24
N GLN A 373 -6.42 -5.64 -12.05
CA GLN A 373 -7.87 -5.38 -12.20
C GLN A 373 -8.35 -5.49 -13.66
N GLY A 374 -7.68 -6.28 -14.51
CA GLY A 374 -7.96 -6.37 -15.94
C GLY A 374 -7.62 -5.10 -16.72
N TYR A 375 -6.59 -4.36 -16.27
CA TYR A 375 -6.03 -3.20 -16.98
C TYR A 375 -4.53 -3.41 -17.24
N ASP A 376 -4.06 -2.89 -18.36
CA ASP A 376 -2.70 -3.15 -18.86
C ASP A 376 -1.66 -2.11 -18.47
N GLN A 377 -2.09 -0.89 -18.15
CA GLN A 377 -1.25 0.22 -17.72
C GLN A 377 -1.93 1.04 -16.62
N VAL A 378 -1.13 1.87 -15.94
CA VAL A 378 -1.60 2.82 -14.91
C VAL A 378 -1.78 4.19 -15.55
N LEU A 379 -2.94 4.81 -15.37
CA LEU A 379 -3.17 6.20 -15.73
C LEU A 379 -2.78 7.10 -14.55
N TRP A 380 -1.81 7.99 -14.75
CA TRP A 380 -1.31 8.89 -13.70
C TRP A 380 -2.26 10.08 -13.52
N LEU A 381 -2.73 10.26 -12.28
CA LEU A 381 -3.61 11.36 -11.87
C LEU A 381 -2.85 12.28 -10.91
N PHE A 382 -2.76 13.57 -11.23
CA PHE A 382 -1.97 14.53 -10.47
C PHE A 382 -2.86 15.55 -9.73
N GLY A 383 -2.45 15.90 -8.50
CA GLY A 383 -3.10 16.92 -7.67
C GLY A 383 -4.45 16.51 -7.08
N GLU A 384 -5.08 17.44 -6.36
CA GLU A 384 -6.41 17.23 -5.77
C GLU A 384 -7.49 17.09 -6.84
N GLU A 385 -7.35 17.82 -7.94
CA GLU A 385 -8.27 17.81 -9.09
C GLU A 385 -8.16 16.55 -9.98
N LYS A 386 -7.17 15.68 -9.71
CA LYS A 386 -6.95 14.43 -10.47
C LYS A 386 -6.76 14.69 -11.97
N ARG A 387 -5.83 15.60 -12.29
CA ARG A 387 -5.42 15.94 -13.65
C ARG A 387 -4.81 14.73 -14.34
N VAL A 388 -5.25 14.43 -15.56
CA VAL A 388 -4.75 13.31 -16.37
C VAL A 388 -3.50 13.76 -17.12
N THR A 389 -2.45 12.93 -17.09
CA THR A 389 -1.15 13.28 -17.68
C THR A 389 -0.61 12.19 -18.59
N GLU A 390 -0.18 11.07 -18.03
CA GLU A 390 0.47 9.98 -18.74
C GLU A 390 -0.16 8.63 -18.38
N ALA A 391 -0.04 7.67 -19.28
CA ALA A 391 -0.36 6.28 -19.01
C ALA A 391 0.93 5.45 -18.99
N GLY A 392 1.34 5.07 -17.78
CA GLY A 392 2.62 4.44 -17.50
C GLY A 392 3.83 5.37 -17.73
N ALA A 393 4.22 5.56 -18.99
CA ALA A 393 5.39 6.36 -19.42
C ALA A 393 5.22 6.76 -20.89
N MET A 394 3.96 6.88 -21.29
CA MET A 394 3.51 7.28 -22.61
C MET A 394 2.55 8.43 -22.38
N HIS A 395 2.54 9.39 -23.30
CA HIS A 395 1.57 10.46 -23.23
C HIS A 395 0.17 9.90 -23.42
N PHE A 396 -0.75 10.33 -22.58
CA PHE A 396 -2.14 9.96 -22.72
C PHE A 396 -2.85 11.04 -23.54
N CYS A 397 -3.50 10.60 -24.62
CA CYS A 397 -4.20 11.45 -25.56
C CYS A 397 -5.62 10.94 -25.74
N VAL A 398 -6.56 11.85 -25.96
CA VAL A 398 -7.96 11.50 -26.22
C VAL A 398 -8.49 12.27 -27.41
N VAL A 399 -9.42 11.67 -28.14
CA VAL A 399 -10.16 12.29 -29.23
C VAL A 399 -11.58 12.50 -28.76
N VAL A 400 -12.04 13.75 -28.79
CA VAL A 400 -13.35 14.13 -28.27
C VAL A 400 -14.13 14.90 -29.32
N THR A 401 -15.38 14.50 -29.57
CA THR A 401 -16.27 15.23 -30.49
C THR A 401 -16.51 16.66 -30.01
N ARG A 402 -16.37 17.65 -30.89
CA ARG A 402 -16.63 19.06 -30.58
C ARG A 402 -18.13 19.32 -30.37
N ASP A 403 -18.46 20.33 -29.57
CA ASP A 403 -19.85 20.67 -29.21
C ASP A 403 -20.69 21.13 -30.41
N ASP A 404 -20.04 21.69 -31.44
CA ASP A 404 -20.67 22.09 -32.71
C ASP A 404 -20.94 20.90 -33.65
N GLY A 405 -20.49 19.70 -33.28
CA GLY A 405 -20.60 18.48 -34.08
C GLY A 405 -19.70 18.46 -35.33
N ASN A 406 -18.86 19.47 -35.53
CA ASN A 406 -18.02 19.60 -36.70
C ASN A 406 -16.60 19.13 -36.42
N GLY A 407 -16.40 17.81 -36.34
CA GLY A 407 -15.09 17.18 -36.13
C GLY A 407 -14.76 16.91 -34.65
N CYS A 408 -13.49 16.64 -34.37
CA CYS A 408 -13.03 16.24 -33.04
C CYS A 408 -11.80 17.04 -32.59
N ASP A 409 -11.62 17.19 -31.28
CA ASP A 409 -10.39 17.68 -30.66
C ASP A 409 -9.48 16.49 -30.32
N PHE A 410 -8.21 16.54 -30.74
CA PHE A 410 -7.15 15.66 -30.25
C PHE A 410 -6.49 16.33 -29.04
N ILE A 411 -6.80 15.84 -27.85
CA ILE A 411 -6.43 16.47 -26.58
C ILE A 411 -5.27 15.72 -25.93
N THR A 412 -4.27 16.47 -25.47
CA THR A 412 -3.18 15.97 -24.62
C THR A 412 -2.83 16.99 -23.54
N ALA A 413 -2.26 16.54 -22.43
CA ALA A 413 -1.83 17.43 -21.34
C ALA A 413 -0.72 18.38 -21.81
N PRO A 414 -0.65 19.64 -21.31
CA PRO A 414 0.34 20.62 -21.75
C PRO A 414 1.74 20.29 -21.19
N LEU A 415 2.79 20.79 -21.84
CA LEU A 415 4.17 20.72 -21.34
C LEU A 415 4.40 21.78 -20.24
N ASP A 416 3.87 21.54 -19.04
CA ASP A 416 3.98 22.43 -17.87
C ASP A 416 5.08 22.03 -16.87
N GLY A 417 5.99 21.13 -17.29
CA GLY A 417 7.06 20.58 -16.46
C GLY A 417 6.70 19.30 -15.71
N MET A 418 5.42 18.88 -15.74
CA MET A 418 4.99 17.60 -15.16
C MET A 418 5.20 16.40 -16.09
N ILE A 419 5.15 16.64 -17.41
CA ILE A 419 5.36 15.63 -18.43
C ILE A 419 6.57 16.01 -19.30
N ILE A 420 7.34 15.01 -19.73
CA ILE A 420 8.51 15.23 -20.58
C ILE A 420 8.08 15.56 -22.02
N PRO A 421 8.85 16.33 -22.80
CA PRO A 421 8.61 16.44 -24.23
C PRO A 421 8.77 15.06 -24.91
N GLY A 422 7.80 14.67 -25.74
CA GLY A 422 7.83 13.40 -26.48
C GLY A 422 7.83 13.61 -27.99
N VAL A 423 8.78 13.01 -28.72
CA VAL A 423 8.90 13.14 -30.18
C VAL A 423 7.64 12.65 -30.89
N THR A 424 7.16 11.44 -30.57
CA THR A 424 5.92 10.89 -31.16
C THR A 424 4.70 11.74 -30.84
N ARG A 425 4.64 12.34 -29.63
CA ARG A 425 3.57 13.28 -29.28
C ARG A 425 3.61 14.53 -30.14
N ALA A 426 4.79 15.12 -30.31
CA ALA A 426 4.97 16.27 -31.19
C ALA A 426 4.59 15.94 -32.64
N SER A 427 4.97 14.76 -33.13
CA SER A 427 4.58 14.26 -34.45
C SER A 427 3.06 14.12 -34.60
N CYS A 428 2.36 13.53 -33.63
CA CYS A 428 0.90 13.44 -33.68
C CYS A 428 0.25 14.83 -33.68
N LEU A 429 0.72 15.77 -32.84
CA LEU A 429 0.19 17.14 -32.82
C LEU A 429 0.42 17.87 -34.15
N ALA A 430 1.60 17.71 -34.76
CA ALA A 430 1.90 18.31 -36.05
C ALA A 430 1.02 17.75 -37.17
N LEU A 431 0.87 16.42 -37.26
CA LEU A 431 -0.03 15.78 -38.24
C LEU A 431 -1.49 16.21 -38.05
N VAL A 432 -1.97 16.24 -36.80
CA VAL A 432 -3.33 16.71 -36.51
C VAL A 432 -3.52 18.20 -36.89
N SER A 433 -2.47 19.01 -36.80
CA SER A 433 -2.49 20.42 -37.23
C SER A 433 -2.49 20.59 -38.75
N ASP A 434 -2.09 19.58 -39.51
CA ASP A 434 -1.92 19.65 -40.96
C ASP A 434 -3.25 19.45 -41.70
N PRO A 435 -3.75 20.47 -42.43
CA PRO A 435 -4.97 20.33 -43.20
C PRO A 435 -4.90 19.24 -44.28
N ALA A 436 -3.73 19.01 -44.88
CA ALA A 436 -3.57 18.01 -45.93
C ALA A 436 -3.66 16.58 -45.36
N PHE A 437 -3.12 16.35 -44.16
CA PHE A 437 -3.31 15.08 -43.44
C PHE A 437 -4.78 14.84 -43.13
N ASN A 438 -5.48 15.85 -42.60
CA ASN A 438 -6.90 15.75 -42.29
C ASN A 438 -7.76 15.46 -43.53
N GLU A 439 -7.52 16.17 -44.63
CA GLU A 439 -8.22 15.94 -45.91
C GLU A 439 -7.96 14.53 -46.44
N ALA A 440 -6.70 14.09 -46.47
CA ALA A 440 -6.33 12.77 -46.98
C ALA A 440 -6.91 11.62 -46.12
N ALA A 441 -6.99 11.81 -44.80
CA ALA A 441 -7.55 10.83 -43.88
C ALA A 441 -9.09 10.89 -43.79
N GLY A 442 -9.73 11.88 -44.42
CA GLY A 442 -11.18 12.12 -44.26
C GLY A 442 -11.58 12.52 -42.84
N LEU A 443 -10.67 13.19 -42.12
CA LEU A 443 -10.82 13.60 -40.72
C LEU A 443 -10.93 15.13 -40.60
N ASN A 444 -11.45 15.61 -39.48
CA ASN A 444 -11.49 17.02 -39.11
C ASN A 444 -11.06 17.17 -37.65
N LEU A 445 -9.76 17.04 -37.42
CA LEU A 445 -9.14 17.07 -36.11
C LEU A 445 -8.58 18.46 -35.80
N HIS A 446 -8.68 18.84 -34.54
CA HIS A 446 -8.08 20.05 -34.02
C HIS A 446 -7.17 19.71 -32.82
N PRO A 447 -5.88 20.11 -32.83
CA PRO A 447 -4.95 19.78 -31.76
C PRO A 447 -5.19 20.68 -30.55
N VAL A 448 -5.31 20.09 -29.36
CA VAL A 448 -5.56 20.84 -28.13
C VAL A 448 -4.60 20.37 -27.03
N GLU A 449 -3.68 21.25 -26.67
CA GLU A 449 -2.87 21.08 -25.47
C GLU A 449 -3.57 21.77 -24.29
N ARG A 450 -4.28 20.99 -23.47
CA ARG A 450 -4.97 21.51 -22.29
C ARG A 450 -4.93 20.54 -21.13
N THR A 451 -5.07 21.08 -19.94
CA THR A 451 -5.34 20.27 -18.75
C THR A 451 -6.75 19.71 -18.81
N TYR A 452 -6.89 18.43 -18.49
CA TYR A 452 -8.17 17.76 -18.27
C TYR A 452 -8.02 16.76 -17.13
N THR A 453 -9.14 16.37 -16.55
CA THR A 453 -9.24 15.58 -15.33
C THR A 453 -9.92 14.25 -15.59
N ILE A 454 -9.89 13.37 -14.60
CA ILE A 454 -10.67 12.13 -14.65
C ILE A 454 -12.19 12.38 -14.74
N GLN A 455 -12.68 13.52 -14.23
CA GLN A 455 -14.10 13.89 -14.33
C GLN A 455 -14.48 14.25 -15.77
N ASP A 456 -13.59 14.92 -16.50
CA ASP A 456 -13.81 15.23 -17.92
C ASP A 456 -13.94 13.94 -18.74
N LEU A 457 -13.07 12.95 -18.47
CA LEU A 457 -13.14 11.63 -19.13
C LEU A 457 -14.46 10.90 -18.84
N ILE A 458 -14.92 10.93 -17.58
CA ILE A 458 -16.22 10.37 -17.19
C ILE A 458 -17.36 11.07 -17.95
N GLN A 459 -17.31 12.40 -18.00
CA GLN A 459 -18.33 13.21 -18.67
C GLN A 459 -18.37 12.92 -20.17
N TRP A 460 -17.23 12.99 -20.87
CA TRP A 460 -17.16 12.73 -22.31
C TRP A 460 -17.59 11.30 -22.65
N SER A 461 -17.21 10.31 -21.84
CA SER A 461 -17.65 8.93 -22.01
C SER A 461 -19.18 8.80 -21.85
N SER A 462 -19.76 9.40 -20.80
CA SER A 462 -21.21 9.36 -20.56
C SER A 462 -22.04 10.06 -21.63
N GLN A 463 -21.46 11.05 -22.31
CA GLN A 463 -22.08 11.81 -23.38
C GLN A 463 -21.86 11.18 -24.77
N GLY A 464 -21.10 10.08 -24.85
CA GLY A 464 -20.72 9.47 -26.14
C GLY A 464 -19.78 10.36 -26.97
N LYS A 465 -19.09 11.32 -26.34
CA LYS A 465 -18.15 12.22 -27.01
C LYS A 465 -16.71 11.71 -27.00
N LEU A 466 -16.37 10.76 -26.12
CA LEU A 466 -15.02 10.18 -26.06
C LEU A 466 -14.86 9.12 -27.16
N VAL A 467 -14.35 9.56 -28.31
CA VAL A 467 -14.29 8.77 -29.56
C VAL A 467 -13.13 7.79 -29.53
N GLU A 468 -11.93 8.27 -29.25
CA GLU A 468 -10.73 7.42 -29.14
C GLU A 468 -9.85 7.88 -27.98
N ALA A 469 -9.03 6.96 -27.47
CA ALA A 469 -8.01 7.26 -26.47
C ALA A 469 -6.76 6.45 -26.77
N PHE A 470 -5.60 7.06 -26.55
CA PHE A 470 -4.32 6.50 -26.93
C PHE A 470 -3.25 6.74 -25.88
N CYS A 471 -2.33 5.80 -25.81
CA CYS A 471 -1.01 6.02 -25.24
C CYS A 471 -0.01 6.15 -26.38
N ILE A 472 0.78 7.23 -26.40
CA ILE A 472 1.76 7.48 -27.48
C ILE A 472 3.18 7.62 -26.92
N GLY A 473 4.16 7.00 -27.59
CA GLY A 473 5.57 7.07 -27.20
C GLY A 473 6.53 6.46 -28.23
N THR A 474 7.83 6.64 -28.02
CA THR A 474 8.86 6.24 -29.00
C THR A 474 8.90 4.74 -29.28
N ALA A 475 8.68 3.91 -28.26
CA ALA A 475 8.71 2.45 -28.40
C ALA A 475 7.38 1.84 -28.88
N ALA A 476 6.29 2.61 -28.83
CA ALA A 476 4.97 2.23 -29.29
C ALA A 476 4.27 3.49 -29.82
N ILE A 477 4.27 3.66 -31.15
CA ILE A 477 3.80 4.87 -31.83
C ILE A 477 2.42 5.28 -31.33
N LEU A 478 1.49 4.33 -31.33
CA LEU A 478 0.13 4.47 -30.85
C LEU A 478 -0.34 3.13 -30.25
N ALA A 479 -0.80 3.16 -29.01
CA ALA A 479 -1.48 2.05 -28.36
C ALA A 479 -2.90 2.48 -27.99
N SER A 480 -3.92 1.82 -28.54
CA SER A 480 -5.32 2.14 -28.28
C SER A 480 -5.72 1.78 -26.85
N VAL A 481 -6.66 2.56 -26.30
CA VAL A 481 -7.23 2.36 -24.96
C VAL A 481 -8.73 2.22 -25.09
N ASN A 482 -9.24 1.03 -24.73
CA ASN A 482 -10.67 0.72 -24.82
C ASN A 482 -11.45 1.00 -23.52
N LYS A 483 -10.79 0.96 -22.36
CA LYS A 483 -11.39 1.25 -21.06
C LYS A 483 -10.38 1.84 -20.08
N ILE A 484 -10.88 2.65 -19.17
CA ILE A 484 -10.10 3.29 -18.10
C ILE A 484 -10.80 2.97 -16.77
N GLY A 485 -10.10 2.29 -15.87
CA GLY A 485 -10.60 1.99 -14.53
C GLY A 485 -10.40 3.17 -13.58
N TYR A 486 -11.48 3.63 -12.93
CA TYR A 486 -11.40 4.64 -11.88
C TYR A 486 -12.46 4.41 -10.79
N ALA A 487 -12.03 4.44 -9.52
CA ALA A 487 -12.91 4.26 -8.35
C ALA A 487 -13.84 3.03 -8.43
N GLY A 488 -13.35 1.93 -9.00
CA GLY A 488 -14.10 0.68 -9.15
C GLY A 488 -15.11 0.66 -10.31
N LYS A 489 -15.08 1.66 -11.21
CA LYS A 489 -15.92 1.76 -12.40
C LYS A 489 -15.07 1.85 -13.67
N ASP A 490 -15.60 1.35 -14.77
CA ASP A 490 -15.02 1.50 -16.11
C ASP A 490 -15.58 2.75 -16.80
N ILE A 491 -14.68 3.65 -17.20
CA ILE A 491 -14.94 4.68 -18.20
C ILE A 491 -14.69 4.01 -19.56
N ARG A 492 -15.72 3.94 -20.39
CA ARG A 492 -15.62 3.27 -21.70
C ARG A 492 -15.21 4.26 -22.78
N VAL A 493 -14.30 3.82 -23.63
CA VAL A 493 -13.97 4.46 -24.90
C VAL A 493 -14.70 3.68 -25.99
N GLN A 494 -15.06 4.33 -27.10
CA GLN A 494 -15.72 3.63 -28.21
C GLN A 494 -14.86 2.46 -28.71
N GLU A 495 -15.49 1.30 -28.90
CA GLU A 495 -14.83 0.10 -29.41
C GLU A 495 -14.99 0.00 -30.93
N TYR A 496 -13.94 -0.48 -31.59
CA TYR A 496 -13.88 -0.68 -33.03
C TYR A 496 -13.52 -2.14 -33.33
N GLU A 497 -14.04 -2.71 -34.41
CA GLU A 497 -13.86 -4.14 -34.74
C GLU A 497 -12.39 -4.56 -34.85
N VAL A 498 -11.53 -3.66 -35.33
CA VAL A 498 -10.08 -3.91 -35.49
C VAL A 498 -9.25 -3.40 -34.30
N GLY A 499 -9.89 -3.00 -33.20
CA GLY A 499 -9.24 -2.58 -31.95
C GLY A 499 -8.63 -1.16 -31.93
N MET A 500 -8.51 -0.50 -33.08
CA MET A 500 -8.10 0.90 -33.22
C MET A 500 -9.10 1.64 -34.11
N GLY A 501 -9.43 2.89 -33.77
CA GLY A 501 -10.37 3.68 -34.54
C GLY A 501 -9.70 4.45 -35.68
N PRO A 502 -10.50 5.18 -36.49
CA PRO A 502 -10.04 5.87 -37.70
C PRO A 502 -8.91 6.87 -37.45
N VAL A 503 -8.93 7.60 -36.33
CA VAL A 503 -7.89 8.58 -36.00
C VAL A 503 -6.60 7.87 -35.66
N GLY A 504 -6.66 6.84 -34.82
CA GLY A 504 -5.48 6.07 -34.45
C GLY A 504 -4.84 5.39 -35.65
N MET A 505 -5.64 4.80 -36.54
CA MET A 505 -5.19 4.14 -37.76
C MET A 505 -4.49 5.13 -38.70
N ALA A 506 -5.11 6.28 -38.97
CA ALA A 506 -4.54 7.29 -39.87
C ALA A 506 -3.21 7.84 -39.35
N LEU A 507 -3.12 8.14 -38.04
CA LEU A 507 -1.87 8.60 -37.43
C LEU A 507 -0.79 7.51 -37.45
N GLN A 508 -1.14 6.27 -37.12
CA GLN A 508 -0.20 5.16 -37.11
C GLN A 508 0.33 4.87 -38.52
N GLU A 509 -0.54 4.81 -39.53
CA GLU A 509 -0.17 4.57 -40.92
C GLU A 509 0.75 5.66 -41.46
N LYS A 510 0.41 6.94 -41.23
CA LYS A 510 1.22 8.08 -41.68
C LYS A 510 2.59 8.10 -41.03
N ILE A 511 2.67 7.89 -39.71
CA ILE A 511 3.96 7.89 -39.00
C ILE A 511 4.83 6.70 -39.45
N LEU A 512 4.23 5.51 -39.63
CA LEU A 512 4.96 4.34 -40.15
C LEU A 512 5.46 4.58 -41.58
N ALA A 513 4.64 5.16 -42.47
CA ALA A 513 5.05 5.47 -43.83
C ALA A 513 6.25 6.42 -43.85
N ILE A 514 6.28 7.43 -42.97
CA ILE A 514 7.42 8.35 -42.81
C ILE A 514 8.66 7.61 -42.28
N GLN A 515 8.50 6.80 -41.24
CA GLN A 515 9.60 6.05 -40.62
C GLN A 515 10.23 5.01 -41.55
N GLU A 516 9.42 4.38 -42.40
CA GLU A 516 9.85 3.39 -43.39
C GLU A 516 10.39 4.03 -44.67
N GLY A 517 10.36 5.38 -44.77
CA GLY A 517 10.80 6.11 -45.96
C GLY A 517 9.89 5.93 -47.17
N ARG A 518 8.64 5.48 -46.96
CA ARG A 518 7.61 5.43 -48.01
C ARG A 518 7.06 6.81 -48.34
N GLU A 519 7.10 7.72 -47.37
CA GLU A 519 6.68 9.10 -47.51
C GLU A 519 7.70 10.06 -46.89
N GLU A 520 7.94 11.19 -47.54
CA GLU A 520 8.69 12.30 -46.95
C GLU A 520 7.73 13.24 -46.23
N TYR A 521 8.12 13.68 -45.04
CA TYR A 521 7.36 14.66 -44.27
C TYR A 521 8.32 15.52 -43.46
N GLU A 522 8.53 16.77 -43.89
CA GLU A 522 9.33 17.80 -43.20
C GLU A 522 10.71 17.33 -42.67
N GLY A 523 11.36 16.38 -43.35
CA GLY A 523 12.66 15.85 -42.93
C GLY A 523 12.63 14.99 -41.66
N TRP A 524 11.46 14.46 -41.27
CA TRP A 524 11.30 13.62 -40.07
C TRP A 524 12.02 12.26 -40.16
N SER A 525 12.35 11.81 -41.38
CA SER A 525 13.18 10.63 -41.62
C SER A 525 14.43 11.03 -42.41
N VAL A 526 15.55 10.38 -42.08
CA VAL A 526 16.85 10.60 -42.73
C VAL A 526 17.41 9.25 -43.15
N PHE A 527 17.78 9.13 -44.43
CA PHE A 527 18.40 7.92 -44.94
C PHE A 527 19.81 7.75 -44.33
N CYS A 528 20.02 6.59 -43.71
CA CYS A 528 21.35 6.21 -43.23
C CYS A 528 22.16 5.63 -44.39
N GLU A 529 22.81 6.49 -45.18
CA GLU A 529 23.76 6.05 -46.19
C GLU A 529 25.06 5.55 -45.54
N ARG A 530 25.66 4.48 -46.08
CA ARG A 530 27.05 4.12 -45.73
C ARG A 530 27.97 5.21 -46.29
N PRO A 531 28.73 5.94 -45.47
CA PRO A 531 29.68 6.90 -45.99
C PRO A 531 30.76 6.15 -46.79
N ASN A 532 31.05 6.63 -48.01
CA ASN A 532 32.09 6.05 -48.87
C ASN A 532 33.51 6.28 -48.33
N GLU A 533 33.70 7.14 -47.33
CA GLU A 533 34.98 7.37 -46.66
C GLU A 533 34.79 7.61 -45.16
N TYR A 534 35.66 7.02 -44.34
CA TYR A 534 35.73 7.26 -42.89
C TYR A 534 36.15 8.72 -42.62
N GLN A 535 35.20 9.64 -42.56
CA GLN A 535 35.45 10.94 -41.94
C GLN A 535 35.54 10.76 -40.42
N MET A 536 36.74 11.00 -39.87
CA MET A 536 36.92 11.08 -38.42
C MET A 536 36.11 12.26 -37.87
N PHE A 537 35.09 11.95 -37.06
CA PHE A 537 34.38 12.96 -36.29
C PHE A 537 35.33 13.51 -35.21
N LYS A 538 35.59 14.82 -35.24
CA LYS A 538 36.12 15.53 -34.07
C LYS A 538 34.93 15.83 -33.16
N PHE A 539 34.94 15.21 -31.98
CA PHE A 539 34.04 15.55 -30.87
C PHE A 539 34.36 16.95 -30.32
#